data_AF-A0A6D2LC51-F1
#
_entry.id   AF-A0A6D2LC51-F1
#
_cell.length_a   1.000
_cell.length_b   1.000
_cell.length_c   1.000
_cell.angle_alpha   90.00
_cell.angle_beta   90.00
_cell.angle_gamma   90.00
#
_symmetry.space_group_name_H-M   'P 1'
#
loop_
_entity.id
_entity.type
_entity.pdbx_description
1 polymer ?
#
loop_
_entity_poly.entity_id
_entity_poly.type
_entity_poly.pdbx_seq_one_letter_code
_entity_poly.pdbx_strand_id
1 'polypeptide(L)'
;MEVMEIAGKYPLRAPITLALEMDFKGLDGLVWAMILWPPRTSYPIETSRRRTAYLYLAASPATVSGMLIREERDEQKSVYYVTKTLIDAETRYPPMEKLALALVMSASKLRPYFQSHSIVVMTSQPLRTVLHSPNTSGRLVKWAIELSEYDIEY
;
A
#
# COMPACT_ATOMS: atom_id res chain seq x y z
N MET A 1 6.86 17.56 -7.25
CA MET A 1 6.28 16.21 -7.12
C MET A 1 7.14 15.46 -6.13
N GLU A 2 6.58 14.96 -5.05
CA GLU A 2 7.33 14.30 -3.97
C GLU A 2 6.60 12.99 -3.64
N VAL A 3 7.27 11.87 -3.88
CA VAL A 3 6.83 10.56 -3.37
C VAL A 3 7.63 10.41 -2.08
N MET A 4 6.99 10.70 -0.95
CA MET A 4 7.65 10.56 0.34
C MET A 4 7.42 9.14 0.84
N GLU A 5 8.40 8.27 0.57
CA GLU A 5 8.49 6.97 1.20
C GLU A 5 8.93 7.18 2.65
N ILE A 6 7.98 7.17 3.58
CA ILE A 6 8.26 7.11 5.02
C ILE A 6 8.67 5.68 5.38
N ALA A 7 9.78 5.23 4.82
CA ALA A 7 10.47 4.03 5.25
C ALA A 7 11.04 4.27 6.65
N GLY A 8 10.27 3.88 7.67
CA GLY A 8 10.70 3.12 8.86
C GLY A 8 12.06 3.40 9.52
N LYS A 9 12.65 4.58 9.40
CA LYS A 9 13.80 5.01 10.21
C LYS A 9 13.27 5.56 11.53
N TYR A 10 13.03 4.67 12.49
CA TYR A 10 13.69 4.63 13.81
C TYR A 10 12.96 3.57 14.68
N PRO A 11 13.71 2.66 15.32
CA PRO A 11 13.16 1.54 16.06
C PRO A 11 12.77 1.97 17.47
N LEU A 12 11.53 1.70 17.88
CA LEU A 12 11.13 1.78 19.29
C LEU A 12 10.87 0.37 19.82
N ARG A 13 11.94 -0.25 20.33
CA ARG A 13 12.02 -1.03 21.58
C ARG A 13 13.20 -1.99 21.53
N ALA A 14 14.23 -1.67 22.31
CA ALA A 14 15.27 -2.61 22.71
C ALA A 14 14.63 -3.89 23.29
N PRO A 15 15.21 -5.07 23.03
CA PRO A 15 15.99 -5.70 24.08
C PRO A 15 17.16 -6.53 23.55
N ILE A 16 18.40 -6.09 23.82
CA ILE A 16 19.60 -6.97 23.68
C ILE A 16 20.50 -6.86 24.93
N THR A 17 20.37 -5.79 25.72
CA THR A 17 21.24 -5.53 26.89
C THR A 17 21.16 -6.58 27.99
N LEU A 18 20.15 -7.47 28.01
CA LEU A 18 20.04 -8.54 29.01
C LEU A 18 20.81 -9.82 28.67
N ALA A 19 21.35 -9.95 27.44
CA ALA A 19 21.99 -11.19 27.00
C ALA A 19 23.53 -11.17 27.16
N LEU A 20 24.11 -10.09 27.66
CA LEU A 20 25.56 -9.90 27.69
C LEU A 20 26.20 -10.01 29.08
N GLU A 21 25.43 -10.42 30.09
CA GLU A 21 26.00 -10.89 31.36
C GLU A 21 25.83 -12.41 31.36
N MET A 22 26.79 -13.15 30.79
CA MET A 22 27.32 -14.40 31.36
C MET A 22 28.20 -15.15 30.36
N ASP A 23 29.45 -15.31 30.81
CA ASP A 23 30.56 -16.01 30.17
C ASP A 23 30.49 -17.52 30.48
N PHE A 24 31.06 -18.30 29.56
CA PHE A 24 30.79 -19.73 29.37
C PHE A 24 31.80 -20.61 30.12
N LYS A 25 31.36 -21.28 31.20
CA LYS A 25 31.94 -22.54 31.69
C LYS A 25 30.86 -23.41 32.34
N GLY A 26 30.14 -24.21 31.53
CA GLY A 26 29.27 -25.30 32.00
C GLY A 26 27.81 -24.94 32.28
N LEU A 27 27.04 -24.53 31.25
CA LEU A 27 25.62 -24.14 31.37
C LEU A 27 24.76 -24.68 30.22
N ASP A 28 23.45 -24.62 30.45
CA ASP A 28 22.32 -25.43 30.00
C ASP A 28 21.75 -25.18 28.58
N GLY A 29 21.21 -26.27 28.00
CA GLY A 29 20.15 -26.40 26.98
C GLY A 29 20.06 -25.46 25.77
N LEU A 30 20.05 -24.15 25.95
CA LEU A 30 19.72 -23.18 24.91
C LEU A 30 20.90 -22.85 24.00
N VAL A 31 22.14 -23.00 24.48
CA VAL A 31 23.34 -22.76 23.66
C VAL A 31 23.52 -23.84 22.58
N TRP A 32 23.05 -25.07 22.82
CA TRP A 32 23.05 -26.13 21.79
C TRP A 32 22.02 -25.88 20.68
N ALA A 33 20.88 -25.27 21.00
CA ALA A 33 19.82 -24.96 20.04
C ALA A 33 20.24 -23.91 18.99
N MET A 34 21.27 -23.10 19.29
CA MET A 34 21.79 -22.08 18.39
C MET A 34 22.92 -22.60 17.48
N ILE A 35 23.59 -23.69 17.84
CA ILE A 35 24.66 -24.31 17.02
C ILE A 35 24.08 -25.28 15.98
N LEU A 36 22.97 -25.95 16.29
CA LEU A 36 22.39 -27.02 15.46
C LEU A 36 21.33 -26.57 14.45
N TRP A 37 21.08 -25.26 14.28
CA TRP A 37 20.15 -24.77 13.26
C TRP A 37 20.75 -23.69 12.34
N PRO A 38 21.22 -24.09 11.16
CA PRO A 38 20.98 -23.32 9.93
C PRO A 38 20.24 -24.20 8.90
N PRO A 39 19.32 -23.67 8.06
CA PRO A 39 19.70 -22.62 7.11
C PRO A 39 18.63 -21.56 6.75
N ARG A 40 19.14 -20.46 6.19
CA ARG A 40 18.42 -19.68 5.17
C ARG A 40 18.25 -20.56 3.92
N THR A 41 17.01 -20.83 3.50
CA THR A 41 16.46 -20.76 2.13
C THR A 41 15.23 -21.64 2.01
N SER A 42 14.06 -21.04 2.22
CA SER A 42 12.86 -21.34 1.45
C SER A 42 11.80 -20.30 1.81
N TYR A 43 11.66 -19.27 0.97
CA TYR A 43 10.30 -18.96 0.52
C TYR A 43 9.74 -20.29 -0.01
N PRO A 44 8.58 -20.77 0.47
CA PRO A 44 7.38 -19.99 0.39
C PRO A 44 6.68 -19.97 1.75
N ILE A 45 6.49 -18.77 2.32
CA ILE A 45 5.27 -18.62 3.11
C ILE A 45 4.18 -18.47 2.06
N GLU A 46 3.66 -19.60 1.61
CA GLU A 46 2.35 -19.73 0.97
C GLU A 46 1.32 -19.39 2.06
N THR A 47 1.28 -18.11 2.43
CA THR A 47 0.11 -17.50 2.99
C THR A 47 -0.51 -16.77 1.82
N SER A 48 -1.25 -17.54 1.02
CA SER A 48 -2.12 -17.09 -0.06
C SER A 48 -3.31 -16.31 0.50
N ARG A 49 -3.09 -15.45 1.49
CA ARG A 49 -3.91 -14.27 1.67
C ARG A 49 -3.21 -13.20 0.87
N ARG A 50 -3.75 -12.87 -0.32
CA ARG A 50 -3.57 -11.54 -0.91
C ARG A 50 -3.72 -10.56 0.25
N ARG A 51 -2.61 -9.95 0.69
CA ARG A 51 -2.63 -9.04 1.84
C ARG A 51 -3.35 -7.80 1.34
N THR A 52 -4.59 -7.63 1.76
CA THR A 52 -5.43 -6.50 1.37
C THR A 52 -4.76 -5.21 1.80
N ALA A 53 -4.65 -4.26 0.88
CA ALA A 53 -4.22 -2.91 1.19
C ALA A 53 -5.39 -1.94 0.94
N TYR A 54 -5.50 -0.93 1.78
CA TYR A 54 -6.57 0.06 1.73
C TYR A 54 -6.03 1.34 1.09
N LEU A 55 -6.74 1.84 0.08
CA LEU A 55 -6.40 3.07 -0.60
C LEU A 55 -7.44 4.13 -0.28
N TYR A 56 -7.03 5.16 0.44
CA TYR A 56 -7.85 6.34 0.69
C TYR A 56 -7.58 7.36 -0.41
N LEU A 57 -8.65 7.89 -1.00
CA LEU A 57 -8.56 8.89 -2.06
C LEU A 57 -9.14 10.21 -1.57
N ALA A 58 -8.47 11.30 -1.92
CA ALA A 58 -8.99 12.64 -1.71
C ALA A 58 -8.78 13.50 -2.95
N ALA A 59 -9.75 14.37 -3.20
CA ALA A 59 -9.71 15.32 -4.31
C ALA A 59 -10.08 16.70 -3.80
N SER A 60 -9.25 17.69 -4.13
CA SER A 60 -9.50 19.11 -3.94
C SER A 60 -9.60 19.80 -5.31
N PRO A 61 -10.00 21.09 -5.36
CA PRO A 61 -10.10 21.81 -6.63
C PRO A 61 -8.81 21.80 -7.46
N ALA A 62 -7.65 21.84 -6.80
CA ALA A 62 -6.34 21.99 -7.41
C ALA A 62 -5.39 20.79 -7.22
N THR A 63 -5.74 19.81 -6.39
CA THR A 63 -4.85 18.70 -6.04
C THR A 63 -5.64 17.42 -5.84
N VAL A 64 -5.05 16.29 -6.21
CA VAL A 64 -5.55 14.96 -5.86
C VAL A 64 -4.50 14.20 -5.05
N SER A 65 -4.95 13.38 -4.11
CA SER A 65 -4.06 12.54 -3.31
C SER A 65 -4.64 11.14 -3.10
N GLY A 66 -3.73 10.21 -2.89
CA GLY A 66 -3.99 8.81 -2.56
C GLY A 66 -3.06 8.38 -1.43
N MET A 67 -3.59 7.68 -0.44
CA MET A 67 -2.84 7.13 0.68
C MET A 67 -3.07 5.64 0.77
N LEU A 68 -2.01 4.86 0.58
CA LEU A 68 -2.04 3.41 0.68
C LEU A 68 -1.63 2.98 2.09
N ILE A 69 -2.53 2.28 2.76
CA ILE A 69 -2.37 1.74 4.10
C ILE A 69 -2.40 0.22 4.02
N ARG A 70 -1.48 -0.44 4.71
CA ARG A 70 -1.45 -1.89 4.86
C ARG A 70 -1.79 -2.24 6.29
N GLU A 71 -2.72 -3.16 6.48
CA GLU A 71 -2.94 -3.77 7.80
C GLU A 71 -1.95 -4.91 8.00
N GLU A 72 -1.15 -4.81 9.07
CA GLU A 72 -0.26 -5.87 9.50
C GLU A 72 -0.55 -6.17 10.97
N ARG A 73 -1.12 -7.36 11.23
CA ARG A 73 -1.28 -7.94 12.58
C ARG A 73 -1.79 -6.93 13.63
N ASP A 74 -2.96 -6.33 13.39
CA ASP A 74 -3.65 -5.32 14.22
C ASP A 74 -3.11 -3.87 14.19
N GLU A 75 -2.09 -3.56 13.39
CA GLU A 75 -1.66 -2.17 13.16
C GLU A 75 -1.86 -1.75 11.70
N GLN A 76 -2.59 -0.64 11.49
CA GLN A 76 -2.61 0.05 10.20
C GLN A 76 -1.30 0.84 10.02
N LYS A 77 -0.43 0.37 9.14
CA LYS A 77 0.79 1.09 8.76
C LYS A 77 0.55 1.76 7.42
N SER A 78 0.62 3.09 7.41
CA SER A 78 0.67 3.86 6.17
C SER A 78 1.95 3.54 5.44
N VAL A 79 1.85 3.03 4.21
CA VAL A 79 3.03 2.58 3.45
C VAL A 79 3.44 3.63 2.42
N TYR A 80 2.47 4.26 1.74
CA TYR A 80 2.76 5.26 0.71
C TYR A 80 1.74 6.38 0.67
N TYR A 81 2.23 7.59 0.43
CA TYR A 81 1.42 8.76 0.11
C TYR A 81 1.79 9.28 -1.27
N VAL A 82 0.77 9.45 -2.12
CA VAL A 82 0.92 10.03 -3.45
C VAL A 82 0.03 11.25 -3.57
N THR A 83 0.60 12.35 -4.05
CA THR A 83 -0.14 13.58 -4.34
C THR A 83 0.25 14.09 -5.73
N LYS A 84 -0.69 14.78 -6.37
CA LYS A 84 -0.51 15.43 -7.66
C LYS A 84 -1.30 16.74 -7.69
N THR A 85 -0.58 17.83 -7.97
CA THR A 85 -1.20 19.10 -8.36
C THR A 85 -1.81 18.94 -9.75
N LEU A 86 -3.08 19.34 -9.88
CA LEU A 86 -3.83 19.30 -11.12
C LEU A 86 -3.36 20.43 -12.05
N ILE A 87 -3.24 20.12 -13.33
CA ILE A 87 -3.04 21.15 -14.37
C ILE A 87 -4.37 21.85 -14.68
N ASP A 88 -4.35 23.01 -15.34
CA ASP A 88 -5.54 23.82 -15.64
C ASP A 88 -6.67 23.06 -16.37
N ALA A 89 -6.32 22.08 -17.21
CA ALA A 89 -7.31 21.22 -17.83
C ALA A 89 -7.99 20.27 -16.83
N GLU A 90 -7.23 19.75 -15.86
CA GLU A 90 -7.69 18.78 -14.85
C GLU A 90 -8.41 19.44 -13.68
N THR A 91 -8.11 20.71 -13.37
CA THR A 91 -8.84 21.48 -12.35
C THR A 91 -10.31 21.68 -12.73
N ARG A 92 -10.63 21.65 -14.03
CA ARG A 92 -11.99 21.76 -14.57
C ARG A 92 -12.78 20.46 -14.54
N TYR A 93 -12.17 19.34 -14.13
CA TYR A 93 -12.86 18.07 -14.05
C TYR A 93 -13.90 18.06 -12.91
N PRO A 94 -15.04 17.37 -13.08
CA PRO A 94 -15.98 17.17 -12.00
C PRO A 94 -15.33 16.39 -10.85
N PRO A 95 -15.82 16.52 -9.60
CA PRO A 95 -15.23 15.87 -8.43
C PRO A 95 -15.02 14.36 -8.59
N MET A 96 -15.97 13.67 -9.23
CA MET A 96 -15.88 12.23 -9.50
C MET A 96 -14.74 11.87 -10.44
N GLU A 97 -14.54 12.65 -11.51
CA GLU A 97 -13.41 12.47 -12.43
C GLU A 97 -12.08 12.74 -11.74
N LYS A 98 -12.02 13.71 -10.81
CA LYS A 98 -10.82 13.97 -10.02
C LYS A 98 -10.48 12.81 -9.09
N LEU A 99 -11.47 12.18 -8.47
CA LEU A 99 -11.25 10.96 -7.67
C LEU A 99 -10.79 9.78 -8.52
N ALA A 100 -11.41 9.58 -9.69
CA ALA A 100 -10.93 8.56 -10.63
C ALA A 100 -9.49 8.82 -11.07
N LEU A 101 -9.13 10.09 -11.35
CA LEU A 101 -7.76 10.49 -11.64
C LEU A 101 -6.81 10.21 -10.48
N ALA A 102 -7.24 10.45 -9.23
CA ALA A 102 -6.47 10.12 -8.03
C ALA A 102 -6.16 8.61 -7.96
N LEU A 103 -7.14 7.76 -8.29
CA LEU A 103 -6.99 6.32 -8.33
C LEU A 103 -6.02 5.88 -9.44
N VAL A 104 -6.19 6.37 -10.67
CA VAL A 104 -5.30 6.05 -11.80
C VAL A 104 -3.87 6.49 -11.52
N MET A 105 -3.68 7.68 -10.97
CA MET A 105 -2.36 8.17 -10.56
C MET A 105 -1.74 7.29 -9.47
N SER A 106 -2.54 6.82 -8.52
CA SER A 106 -2.09 5.92 -7.46
C SER A 106 -1.71 4.56 -8.02
N ALA A 107 -2.53 3.98 -8.90
CA ALA A 107 -2.27 2.70 -9.56
C ALA A 107 -1.01 2.76 -10.43
N SER A 108 -0.83 3.86 -11.17
CA SER A 108 0.34 4.09 -12.00
C SER A 108 1.63 4.21 -11.17
N LYS A 109 1.60 4.99 -10.08
CA LYS A 109 2.78 5.20 -9.23
C LYS A 109 3.10 4.01 -8.33
N LEU A 110 2.08 3.32 -7.84
CA LEU A 110 2.20 2.18 -6.91
C LEU A 110 1.97 0.85 -7.65
N ARG A 111 2.29 0.79 -8.94
CA ARG A 111 2.06 -0.39 -9.80
C ARG A 111 2.56 -1.71 -9.19
N PRO A 112 3.78 -1.78 -8.57
CA PRO A 112 4.23 -3.02 -7.94
C PRO A 112 3.31 -3.51 -6.81
N TYR A 113 2.65 -2.59 -6.10
CA TYR A 113 1.70 -2.92 -5.04
C TYR A 113 0.36 -3.39 -5.62
N PHE A 114 -0.16 -2.69 -6.62
CA PHE A 114 -1.42 -3.04 -7.30
C PHE A 114 -1.35 -4.40 -8.03
N GLN A 115 -0.17 -4.81 -8.48
CA GLN A 115 0.02 -6.10 -9.16
C GLN A 115 0.17 -7.28 -8.18
N SER A 116 0.60 -7.02 -6.95
CA SER A 116 0.90 -8.07 -5.96
C SER A 116 -0.15 -8.21 -4.85
N HIS A 117 -1.03 -7.22 -4.69
CA HIS A 117 -2.01 -7.13 -3.61
C HIS A 117 -3.40 -6.76 -4.14
N SER A 118 -4.44 -7.22 -3.42
CA SER A 118 -5.79 -6.71 -3.61
C SER A 118 -5.90 -5.33 -2.97
N ILE A 119 -6.45 -4.36 -3.69
CA ILE A 119 -6.59 -2.98 -3.22
C ILE A 119 -8.06 -2.68 -2.96
N VAL A 120 -8.40 -2.34 -1.71
CA VAL A 120 -9.73 -1.86 -1.34
C VAL A 120 -9.72 -0.33 -1.34
N VAL A 121 -10.48 0.28 -2.23
CA VAL A 121 -10.62 1.73 -2.34
C VAL A 121 -11.63 2.22 -1.31
N MET A 122 -11.14 2.93 -0.31
CA MET A 122 -11.97 3.53 0.72
C MET A 122 -12.52 4.86 0.20
N THR A 123 -13.78 4.85 -0.26
CA THR A 123 -14.49 6.03 -0.76
C THR A 123 -15.95 6.03 -0.32
N SER A 124 -16.48 7.20 0.03
CA SER A 124 -17.92 7.39 0.29
C SER A 124 -18.74 7.62 -0.97
N GLN A 125 -18.07 7.80 -2.11
CA GLN A 125 -18.68 8.14 -3.40
C GLN A 125 -18.78 6.90 -4.28
N PRO A 126 -19.80 6.76 -5.16
CA PRO A 126 -20.02 5.56 -5.97
C PRO A 126 -19.04 5.48 -7.16
N LEU A 127 -17.74 5.38 -6.87
CA LEU A 127 -16.66 5.45 -7.85
C LEU A 127 -16.74 4.30 -8.88
N ARG A 128 -17.09 3.10 -8.41
CA ARG A 128 -17.35 1.93 -9.26
C ARG A 128 -18.40 2.23 -10.34
N THR A 129 -19.51 2.85 -9.94
CA THR A 129 -20.60 3.18 -10.87
C THR A 129 -20.16 4.23 -11.89
N VAL A 130 -19.38 5.22 -11.49
CA VAL A 130 -18.88 6.26 -12.41
C VAL A 130 -17.90 5.69 -13.43
N LEU A 131 -17.00 4.79 -13.02
CA LEU A 131 -16.04 4.15 -13.92
C LEU A 131 -16.72 3.21 -14.94
N HIS A 132 -17.82 2.56 -14.54
CA HIS A 132 -18.56 1.61 -15.40
C HIS A 132 -19.81 2.19 -16.07
N SER A 133 -20.13 3.46 -15.86
CA SER A 133 -21.34 4.05 -16.44
C SER A 133 -21.18 4.21 -17.96
N PRO A 134 -22.19 3.84 -18.76
CA PRO A 134 -22.13 3.95 -20.23
C PRO A 134 -22.23 5.40 -20.73
N ASN A 135 -22.68 6.34 -19.88
CA ASN A 135 -22.86 7.76 -20.26
C ASN A 135 -21.64 8.63 -19.91
N THR A 136 -20.46 8.01 -19.87
CA THR A 136 -19.27 8.60 -19.25
C THR A 136 -18.29 9.12 -20.30
N SER A 137 -17.52 10.15 -19.96
CA SER A 137 -16.43 10.66 -20.81
C SER A 137 -15.51 9.54 -21.29
N GLY A 138 -15.06 9.58 -22.56
CA GLY A 138 -14.11 8.61 -23.10
C GLY A 138 -12.82 8.46 -22.28
N ARG A 139 -12.45 9.49 -21.50
CA ARG A 139 -11.33 9.43 -20.55
C ARG A 139 -11.58 8.42 -19.42
N LEU A 140 -12.77 8.42 -18.83
CA LEU A 140 -13.12 7.49 -17.76
C LEU A 140 -13.23 6.05 -18.26
N VAL A 141 -13.71 5.85 -19.50
CA VAL A 141 -13.68 4.53 -20.14
C VAL A 141 -12.25 4.02 -20.28
N LYS A 142 -11.33 4.87 -20.75
CA LYS A 142 -9.90 4.53 -20.84
C LYS A 142 -9.33 4.18 -19.46
N TRP A 143 -9.61 4.98 -18.45
CA TRP A 143 -9.16 4.73 -17.08
C TRP A 143 -9.75 3.45 -16.49
N ALA A 144 -11.01 3.13 -16.75
CA ALA A 144 -11.64 1.89 -16.32
C ALA A 144 -10.95 0.66 -16.94
N ILE A 145 -10.55 0.75 -18.22
CA ILE A 145 -9.77 -0.31 -18.89
C ILE A 145 -8.39 -0.44 -18.25
N GLU A 146 -7.68 0.67 -18.00
CA GLU A 146 -6.36 0.64 -17.33
C GLU A 146 -6.44 0.02 -15.92
N LEU A 147 -7.48 0.38 -15.16
CA LEU A 147 -7.70 -0.12 -13.81
C LEU A 147 -8.17 -1.58 -13.78
N SER A 148 -8.74 -2.10 -14.87
CA SER A 148 -9.18 -3.51 -14.97
C SER A 148 -8.04 -4.52 -14.97
N GLU A 149 -6.79 -4.08 -15.17
CA GLU A 149 -5.58 -4.92 -15.00
C GLU A 149 -5.37 -5.32 -13.52
N TYR A 150 -5.91 -4.54 -12.58
CA TYR A 150 -5.65 -4.68 -11.15
C TYR A 150 -6.86 -5.26 -10.41
N ASP A 151 -6.57 -5.92 -9.29
CA ASP A 151 -7.58 -6.44 -8.38
C ASP A 151 -8.04 -5.33 -7.41
N ILE A 152 -9.04 -4.55 -7.84
CA ILE A 152 -9.54 -3.39 -7.09
C ILE A 152 -10.97 -3.65 -6.62
N GLU A 153 -11.17 -3.53 -5.31
CA GLU A 153 -12.46 -3.55 -4.63
C GLU A 153 -12.86 -2.12 -4.23
N TYR A 154 -14.17 -1.81 -4.21
CA TYR A 154 -14.73 -0.48 -3.95
C TYR A 154 -15.80 -0.51 -2.87
#